data_AF-A0A6B0DKW4-F1
#
_entry.id   AF-A0A6B0DKW4-F1
#
_cell.length_a   1.000
_cell.length_b   1.000
_cell.length_c   1.000
_cell.angle_alpha   90.00
_cell.angle_beta   90.00
_cell.angle_gamma   90.00
#
_symmetry.space_group_name_H-M   'P 1'
#
loop_
_entity.id
_entity.type
_entity.pdbx_description
1 polymer ?
#
loop_
_entity_poly.entity_id
_entity_poly.type
_entity_poly.pdbx_seq_one_letter_code
_entity_poly.pdbx_strand_id
1 'polypeptide(L)'
;MKSLKNARIKIALLLSVSVIIIWILTYIALIVTLLGGEALGVKVPLYLVIFPLFAGYVPFPFKESYWLIFIFSVITISGILIFRDFFKFLSNPGKEERFGRYSELFAVLISFTLFSYFVSIIFTQQSNPFGNPTSNEPANVVLLSLMHAPVWEEIVYRSLILGVPLYLISFRGKLPWYRAFVGGKFTINKSSVTLLIISAFFFGSAHLFAWEPAKFPSVFIAGIILGYVFLRYGIYASITMHFLVDFSGSYSLLNGQFWFLASILLTIFMLFWFVLGIPYYFVYLHEIFFKKRNVERIEEDMDNLVLGYRIICPYCGFDQHRYLGENKFQCLRCGSVFYYKK
;
A
#
# COMPACT_ATOMS: atom_id res chain seq x y z
N MET A 1 -7.16 -18.02 22.64
CA MET A 1 -6.49 -17.78 21.33
C MET A 1 -7.38 -18.03 20.10
N LYS A 2 -8.10 -19.17 19.96
CA LYS A 2 -8.97 -19.42 18.79
C LYS A 2 -10.11 -18.39 18.61
N SER A 3 -10.75 -17.97 19.70
CA SER A 3 -11.81 -16.94 19.67
C SER A 3 -11.33 -15.58 19.12
N LEU A 4 -10.16 -15.11 19.58
CA LEU A 4 -9.55 -13.86 19.11
C LEU A 4 -9.15 -13.90 17.63
N LYS A 5 -8.62 -15.04 17.15
CA LYS A 5 -8.30 -15.22 15.73
C LYS A 5 -9.55 -15.16 14.86
N ASN A 6 -10.65 -15.78 15.29
CA ASN A 6 -11.92 -15.74 14.58
C ASN A 6 -12.54 -14.33 14.57
N ALA A 7 -12.42 -13.58 15.67
CA ALA A 7 -12.87 -12.19 15.74
C ALA A 7 -12.11 -11.29 14.75
N ARG A 8 -10.77 -11.41 14.69
CA ARG A 8 -9.95 -10.65 13.73
C ARG A 8 -10.34 -10.95 12.28
N ILE A 9 -10.56 -12.22 11.94
CA ILE A 9 -10.98 -12.60 10.58
C ILE A 9 -12.33 -11.97 10.22
N LYS A 10 -13.30 -11.95 11.15
CA LYS A 10 -14.60 -11.30 10.92
C LYS A 10 -14.48 -9.80 10.71
N ILE A 11 -13.65 -9.12 11.51
CA ILE A 11 -13.40 -7.68 11.36
C ILE A 11 -12.69 -7.39 10.03
N ALA A 12 -11.66 -8.17 9.69
CA ALA A 12 -10.95 -8.03 8.42
C ALA A 12 -11.88 -8.27 7.23
N LEU A 13 -12.82 -9.21 7.32
CA LEU A 13 -13.84 -9.44 6.30
C LEU A 13 -14.78 -8.24 6.16
N LEU A 14 -15.28 -7.70 7.28
CA LEU A 14 -16.15 -6.52 7.29
C LEU A 14 -15.44 -5.31 6.65
N LEU A 15 -14.19 -5.06 7.04
CA LEU A 15 -13.35 -4.01 6.44
C LEU A 15 -13.16 -4.26 4.94
N SER A 16 -12.85 -5.49 4.54
CA SER A 16 -12.65 -5.87 3.14
C SER A 16 -13.90 -5.61 2.29
N VAL A 17 -15.08 -5.98 2.77
CA VAL A 17 -16.35 -5.70 2.10
C VAL A 17 -16.59 -4.20 1.99
N SER A 18 -16.35 -3.44 3.07
CA SER A 18 -16.53 -1.97 3.05
C SER A 18 -15.60 -1.29 2.03
N VAL A 19 -14.35 -1.75 1.90
CA VAL A 19 -13.38 -1.23 0.92
C VAL A 19 -13.84 -1.46 -0.53
N ILE A 20 -14.46 -2.60 -0.80
CA ILE A 20 -14.99 -2.89 -2.13
C ILE A 20 -16.24 -2.05 -2.42
N ILE A 21 -17.13 -1.90 -1.44
CA ILE A 21 -18.33 -1.05 -1.59
C ILE A 21 -17.91 0.40 -1.91
N ILE A 22 -16.96 0.96 -1.15
CA ILE A 22 -16.50 2.32 -1.40
C ILE A 22 -15.79 2.47 -2.73
N TRP A 23 -15.04 1.45 -3.17
CA TRP A 23 -14.47 1.45 -4.50
C TRP A 23 -15.55 1.54 -5.58
N ILE A 24 -16.62 0.76 -5.46
CA ILE A 24 -17.75 0.81 -6.40
C ILE A 24 -18.40 2.20 -6.38
N LEU A 25 -18.67 2.76 -5.19
CA LEU A 25 -19.31 4.07 -5.06
C LEU A 25 -18.44 5.21 -5.62
N THR A 26 -17.14 5.20 -5.35
CA THR A 26 -16.18 6.20 -5.85
C THR A 26 -15.98 6.06 -7.36
N TYR A 27 -15.95 4.83 -7.88
CA TYR A 27 -15.85 4.57 -9.31
C TYR A 27 -17.12 4.94 -10.09
N ILE A 28 -18.31 4.74 -9.50
CA ILE A 28 -19.56 5.25 -10.08
C ILE A 28 -19.57 6.78 -10.07
N ALA A 29 -19.17 7.41 -8.96
CA ALA A 29 -19.07 8.86 -8.87
C ALA A 29 -18.10 9.43 -9.92
N LEU A 30 -16.98 8.75 -10.15
CA LEU A 30 -16.04 9.03 -11.22
C LEU A 30 -16.72 9.00 -12.60
N ILE A 31 -17.44 7.92 -12.94
CA ILE A 31 -18.14 7.78 -14.22
C ILE A 31 -19.19 8.89 -14.38
N VAL A 32 -19.99 9.15 -13.35
CA VAL A 32 -21.02 10.20 -13.38
C VAL A 32 -20.38 11.57 -13.57
N THR A 33 -19.26 11.85 -12.91
CA THR A 33 -18.52 13.11 -13.07
C THR A 33 -17.96 13.26 -14.49
N LEU A 34 -17.44 12.18 -15.07
CA LEU A 34 -16.90 12.17 -16.44
C LEU A 34 -17.99 12.27 -17.51
N LEU A 35 -19.15 11.66 -17.31
CA LEU A 35 -20.25 11.63 -18.29
C LEU A 35 -21.19 12.85 -18.15
N GLY A 36 -21.34 13.40 -16.94
CA GLY A 36 -22.20 14.54 -16.64
C GLY A 36 -21.51 15.90 -16.80
N GLY A 37 -20.18 15.93 -16.92
CA GLY A 37 -19.44 17.13 -17.28
C GLY A 37 -19.28 17.20 -18.80
N GLU A 38 -19.94 18.15 -19.46
CA GLU A 38 -19.70 18.47 -20.87
C GLU A 38 -18.18 18.66 -21.11
N ALA A 39 -17.55 17.65 -21.72
CA ALA A 39 -16.16 17.59 -22.19
C ALA A 39 -15.24 18.66 -21.59
N LEU A 40 -14.82 18.44 -20.33
CA LEU A 40 -14.03 19.31 -19.46
C LEU A 40 -12.95 20.13 -20.20
N GLY A 41 -13.30 21.33 -20.70
CA GLY A 41 -12.39 22.29 -21.35
C GLY A 41 -11.31 22.88 -20.42
N VAL A 42 -10.66 22.00 -19.66
CA VAL A 42 -9.78 22.25 -18.53
C VAL A 42 -8.35 21.95 -18.97
N LYS A 43 -7.50 22.98 -18.90
CA LYS A 43 -6.04 22.83 -19.08
C LYS A 43 -5.47 22.14 -17.84
N VAL A 44 -5.30 20.82 -17.88
CA VAL A 44 -4.57 20.11 -16.82
C VAL A 44 -3.10 20.52 -16.88
N PRO A 45 -2.52 21.13 -15.83
CA PRO A 45 -1.09 21.41 -15.79
C PRO A 45 -0.34 20.07 -15.71
N LEU A 46 0.16 19.64 -16.86
CA LEU A 46 0.91 18.40 -17.01
C LEU A 46 2.33 18.64 -16.51
N TYR A 47 2.56 18.44 -15.20
CA TYR A 47 3.91 18.46 -14.64
C TYR A 47 4.65 17.20 -15.10
N LEU A 48 5.60 17.44 -16.00
CA LEU A 48 6.25 16.48 -16.85
C LEU A 48 7.51 15.93 -16.18
N VAL A 49 7.49 14.68 -15.71
CA VAL A 49 8.72 13.90 -15.50
C VAL A 49 8.49 12.41 -15.80
N ILE A 50 8.73 12.05 -17.06
CA ILE A 50 9.05 10.70 -17.59
C ILE A 50 7.85 9.75 -17.82
N PHE A 51 7.01 10.09 -18.79
CA PHE A 51 6.63 9.15 -19.88
C PHE A 51 6.26 9.94 -21.15
N PRO A 52 7.24 10.54 -21.86
CA PRO A 52 7.00 11.36 -23.04
C PRO A 52 7.42 10.56 -24.26
N LEU A 53 6.56 9.69 -24.77
CA LEU A 53 6.79 9.14 -26.12
C LEU A 53 5.61 9.36 -27.06
N PHE A 54 4.39 9.55 -26.54
CA PHE A 54 3.20 9.70 -27.39
C PHE A 54 2.35 10.95 -27.14
N ALA A 55 2.30 11.48 -25.91
CA ALA A 55 1.46 12.65 -25.59
C ALA A 55 1.91 13.97 -26.24
N GLY A 56 3.14 14.05 -26.73
CA GLY A 56 3.65 15.20 -27.49
C GLY A 56 3.21 15.22 -28.96
N TYR A 57 2.75 14.09 -29.50
CA TYR A 57 2.36 13.92 -30.90
C TYR A 57 0.85 13.92 -31.13
N VAL A 58 0.06 13.97 -30.06
CA VAL A 58 -1.40 14.03 -30.15
C VAL A 58 -1.84 15.50 -30.21
N PRO A 59 -2.36 15.99 -31.34
CA PRO A 59 -2.84 17.36 -31.45
C PRO A 59 -4.06 17.59 -30.54
N PHE A 60 -4.19 18.81 -30.04
CA PHE A 60 -5.40 19.28 -29.37
C PHE A 60 -6.61 19.15 -30.32
N PRO A 61 -7.80 18.70 -29.87
CA PRO A 61 -8.22 18.40 -28.50
C PRO A 61 -8.01 16.93 -28.05
N PHE A 62 -7.45 16.06 -28.90
CA PHE A 62 -7.37 14.62 -28.63
C PHE A 62 -6.43 14.24 -27.49
N LYS A 63 -5.55 15.16 -27.07
CA LYS A 63 -4.59 14.95 -25.98
C LYS A 63 -5.27 14.80 -24.62
N GLU A 64 -6.30 15.60 -24.33
CA GLU A 64 -7.04 15.52 -23.07
C GLU A 64 -7.87 14.24 -23.01
N SER A 65 -8.57 13.91 -24.10
CA SER A 65 -9.34 12.66 -24.19
C SER A 65 -8.46 11.43 -24.07
N TYR A 66 -7.29 11.40 -24.71
CA TYR A 66 -6.32 10.32 -24.56
C TYR A 66 -5.87 10.15 -23.09
N TRP A 67 -5.57 11.26 -22.42
CA TRP A 67 -5.12 11.25 -21.04
C TRP A 67 -6.20 10.76 -20.07
N LEU A 68 -7.44 11.21 -20.27
CA LEU A 68 -8.60 10.73 -19.52
C LEU A 68 -8.82 9.22 -19.71
N ILE A 69 -8.75 8.74 -20.95
CA ILE A 69 -8.87 7.30 -21.26
C ILE A 69 -7.76 6.52 -20.58
N PHE A 70 -6.52 7.04 -20.57
CA PHE A 70 -5.41 6.40 -19.90
C PHE A 70 -5.63 6.28 -18.39
N ILE A 71 -5.94 7.40 -17.70
CA ILE A 71 -6.21 7.40 -16.25
C ILE A 71 -7.35 6.45 -15.92
N PHE A 72 -8.46 6.55 -16.66
CA PHE A 72 -9.62 5.70 -16.49
C PHE A 72 -9.22 4.23 -16.62
N SER A 73 -8.51 3.86 -17.68
CA SER A 73 -8.03 2.49 -17.91
C SER A 73 -7.14 1.98 -16.76
N VAL A 74 -6.21 2.80 -16.27
CA VAL A 74 -5.32 2.42 -15.16
C VAL A 74 -6.11 2.18 -13.88
N ILE A 75 -7.06 3.05 -13.54
CA ILE A 75 -7.92 2.90 -12.36
C ILE A 75 -8.81 1.65 -12.52
N THR A 76 -9.42 1.43 -13.69
CA THR A 76 -10.24 0.25 -13.98
C THR A 76 -9.43 -1.03 -13.82
N ILE A 77 -8.26 -1.13 -14.46
CA ILE A 77 -7.39 -2.31 -14.38
C ILE A 77 -6.95 -2.56 -12.94
N SER A 78 -6.55 -1.51 -12.22
CA SER A 78 -6.14 -1.62 -10.82
C SER A 78 -7.28 -2.08 -9.92
N GLY A 79 -8.50 -1.60 -10.18
CA GLY A 79 -9.73 -2.07 -9.55
C GLY A 79 -9.98 -3.55 -9.80
N ILE A 80 -9.95 -4.00 -11.06
CA ILE A 80 -10.15 -5.42 -11.43
C ILE A 80 -9.16 -6.33 -10.68
N LEU A 81 -7.89 -5.94 -10.59
CA LEU A 81 -6.87 -6.69 -9.85
C LEU A 81 -7.15 -6.74 -8.34
N ILE A 82 -7.70 -5.66 -7.79
CA ILE A 82 -8.16 -5.59 -6.40
C ILE A 82 -9.38 -6.48 -6.14
N PHE A 83 -10.37 -6.51 -7.05
CA PHE A 83 -11.49 -7.46 -6.96
C PHE A 83 -11.01 -8.90 -6.99
N ARG A 84 -10.07 -9.23 -7.89
CA ARG A 84 -9.47 -10.57 -7.95
C ARG A 84 -8.87 -10.96 -6.60
N ASP A 85 -8.12 -10.06 -5.97
CA ASP A 85 -7.47 -10.33 -4.68
C ASP A 85 -8.50 -10.43 -3.53
N PHE A 86 -9.58 -9.64 -3.58
CA PHE A 86 -10.71 -9.75 -2.67
C PHE A 86 -11.43 -11.11 -2.76
N PHE A 87 -11.75 -11.59 -3.97
CA PHE A 87 -12.40 -12.89 -4.15
C PHE A 87 -11.51 -14.07 -3.73
N LYS A 88 -10.19 -13.95 -3.91
CA LYS A 88 -9.24 -14.93 -3.35
C LYS A 88 -9.27 -14.95 -1.82
N PHE A 89 -9.31 -13.77 -1.20
CA PHE A 89 -9.44 -13.63 0.25
C PHE A 89 -10.77 -14.20 0.76
N LEU A 90 -11.91 -13.92 0.10
CA LEU A 90 -13.21 -14.51 0.45
C LEU A 90 -13.19 -16.04 0.43
N SER A 91 -12.49 -16.60 -0.55
CA SER A 91 -12.39 -18.04 -0.73
C SER A 91 -11.55 -18.69 0.38
N ASN A 92 -10.53 -18.01 0.92
CA ASN A 92 -9.60 -18.54 1.92
C ASN A 92 -9.09 -17.48 2.92
N PRO A 93 -9.95 -16.89 3.77
CA PRO A 93 -9.63 -15.72 4.58
C PRO A 93 -8.54 -15.96 5.64
N GLY A 94 -8.26 -17.22 5.99
CA GLY A 94 -7.21 -17.60 6.95
C GLY A 94 -5.87 -18.04 6.35
N LYS A 95 -5.75 -18.15 5.01
CA LYS A 95 -4.49 -18.51 4.31
C LYS A 95 -3.91 -17.36 3.50
N GLU A 96 -4.75 -16.51 2.91
CA GLU A 96 -4.32 -15.32 2.15
C GLU A 96 -4.71 -14.03 2.86
N GLU A 97 -4.07 -13.70 3.99
CA GLU A 97 -4.31 -12.45 4.74
C GLU A 97 -3.90 -11.17 3.97
N ARG A 98 -3.47 -11.28 2.70
CA ARG A 98 -3.01 -10.13 1.90
C ARG A 98 -4.08 -9.05 1.82
N PHE A 99 -5.29 -9.40 1.41
CA PHE A 99 -6.36 -8.42 1.21
C PHE A 99 -6.94 -7.92 2.54
N GLY A 100 -7.05 -8.81 3.54
CA GLY A 100 -7.43 -8.41 4.90
C GLY A 100 -6.48 -7.35 5.44
N ARG A 101 -5.16 -7.56 5.34
CA ARG A 101 -4.15 -6.60 5.79
C ARG A 101 -4.15 -5.30 4.97
N TYR A 102 -4.44 -5.36 3.67
CA TYR A 102 -4.67 -4.17 2.85
C TYR A 102 -5.83 -3.32 3.39
N SER A 103 -6.94 -3.97 3.75
CA SER A 103 -8.13 -3.29 4.30
C SER A 103 -7.90 -2.76 5.72
N GLU A 104 -7.12 -3.47 6.55
CA GLU A 104 -6.67 -2.98 7.86
C GLU A 104 -5.82 -1.71 7.70
N LEU A 105 -4.88 -1.69 6.73
CA LEU A 105 -4.05 -0.51 6.44
C LEU A 105 -4.86 0.67 5.90
N PHE A 106 -5.88 0.41 5.08
CA PHE A 106 -6.81 1.44 4.63
C PHE A 106 -7.54 2.09 5.81
N ALA A 107 -8.06 1.28 6.73
CA ALA A 107 -8.74 1.78 7.94
C ALA A 107 -7.80 2.62 8.83
N VAL A 108 -6.56 2.17 9.02
CA VAL A 108 -5.52 2.94 9.70
C VAL A 108 -5.29 4.28 9.00
N LEU A 109 -5.12 4.28 7.68
CA LEU A 109 -4.88 5.50 6.90
C LEU A 109 -6.01 6.53 7.03
N ILE A 110 -7.26 6.11 6.86
CA ILE A 110 -8.43 6.98 7.04
C ILE A 110 -8.52 7.48 8.48
N SER A 111 -8.28 6.59 9.45
CA SER A 111 -8.30 6.97 10.86
C SER A 111 -7.26 8.04 11.18
N PHE A 112 -6.07 7.98 10.55
CA PHE A 112 -4.98 8.94 10.80
C PHE A 112 -5.31 10.29 10.22
N THR A 113 -5.88 10.25 9.01
CA THR A 113 -6.28 11.44 8.27
C THR A 113 -7.33 12.21 9.06
N LEU A 114 -8.35 11.52 9.57
CA LEU A 114 -9.38 12.13 10.41
C LEU A 114 -8.86 12.57 11.78
N PHE A 115 -7.97 11.80 12.40
CA PHE A 115 -7.33 12.24 13.65
C PHE A 115 -6.54 13.53 13.44
N SER A 116 -5.71 13.58 12.40
CA SER A 116 -4.93 14.78 12.04
C SER A 116 -5.85 15.96 11.74
N TYR A 117 -6.99 15.73 11.08
CA TYR A 117 -8.02 16.74 10.82
C TYR A 117 -8.61 17.30 12.13
N PHE A 118 -9.04 16.44 13.07
CA PHE A 118 -9.59 16.88 14.35
C PHE A 118 -8.57 17.64 15.20
N VAL A 119 -7.34 17.14 15.28
CA VAL A 119 -6.24 17.82 15.96
C VAL A 119 -6.06 19.22 15.37
N SER A 120 -6.08 19.34 14.05
CA SER A 120 -5.87 20.62 13.39
C SER A 120 -6.98 21.65 13.66
N ILE A 121 -8.25 21.21 13.68
CA ILE A 121 -9.38 22.09 14.07
C ILE A 121 -9.19 22.62 15.50
N ILE A 122 -8.78 21.77 16.43
CA ILE A 122 -8.56 22.17 17.84
C ILE A 122 -7.47 23.25 17.93
N PHE A 123 -6.38 23.12 17.18
CA PHE A 123 -5.24 24.05 17.26
C PHE A 123 -5.44 25.34 16.48
N THR A 124 -6.14 25.31 15.35
CA THR A 124 -6.28 26.49 14.48
C THR A 124 -7.55 27.29 14.76
N GLN A 125 -8.54 26.71 15.45
CA GLN A 125 -9.86 27.31 15.68
C GLN A 125 -10.59 27.74 14.39
N GLN A 126 -10.10 27.31 13.23
CA GLN A 126 -10.74 27.55 11.95
C GLN A 126 -11.61 26.35 11.58
N SER A 127 -12.85 26.63 11.20
CA SER A 127 -13.80 25.65 10.68
C SER A 127 -13.61 25.36 9.20
N ASN A 128 -12.67 26.03 8.53
CA ASN A 128 -12.28 25.64 7.19
C ASN A 128 -11.76 24.20 7.25
N PRO A 129 -12.33 23.27 6.48
CA PRO A 129 -11.93 21.89 6.53
C PRO A 129 -10.42 21.80 6.25
N PHE A 130 -9.67 21.41 7.28
CA PHE A 130 -8.25 21.14 7.15
C PHE A 130 -8.02 20.16 6.00
N GLY A 131 -7.22 20.56 5.02
CA GLY A 131 -6.98 19.74 3.84
C GLY A 131 -8.03 19.89 2.74
N ASN A 132 -8.59 21.08 2.56
CA ASN A 132 -9.04 21.55 1.25
C ASN A 132 -7.84 22.00 0.40
N PRO A 133 -7.90 21.82 -0.94
CA PRO A 133 -6.87 22.36 -1.80
C PRO A 133 -6.87 23.88 -1.64
N THR A 134 -5.69 24.49 -1.61
CA THR A 134 -5.55 25.96 -1.50
C THR A 134 -5.95 26.71 -2.77
N SER A 135 -6.40 25.97 -3.79
CA SER A 135 -6.75 26.48 -5.11
C SER A 135 -8.19 26.99 -5.18
N ASN A 136 -8.40 28.16 -5.80
CA ASN A 136 -9.73 28.67 -6.16
C ASN A 136 -10.29 28.04 -7.45
N GLU A 137 -9.80 26.86 -7.82
CA GLU A 137 -10.16 26.19 -9.06
C GLU A 137 -11.59 25.63 -8.99
N PRO A 138 -12.34 25.62 -10.11
CA PRO A 138 -13.66 25.01 -10.16
C PRO A 138 -13.66 23.54 -9.70
N ALA A 139 -14.75 23.08 -9.09
CA ALA A 139 -14.85 21.75 -8.49
C ALA A 139 -14.52 20.59 -9.46
N ASN A 140 -14.91 20.72 -10.73
CA ASN A 140 -14.58 19.76 -11.77
C ASN A 140 -13.07 19.69 -12.08
N VAL A 141 -12.35 20.80 -11.99
CA VAL A 141 -10.88 20.85 -12.14
C VAL A 141 -10.22 20.15 -10.97
N VAL A 142 -10.69 20.41 -9.74
CA VAL A 142 -10.19 19.75 -8.54
C VAL A 142 -10.45 18.24 -8.60
N LEU A 143 -11.66 17.80 -8.97
CA LEU A 143 -12.00 16.39 -9.13
C LEU A 143 -11.11 15.70 -10.18
N LEU A 144 -10.84 16.36 -11.29
CA LEU A 144 -9.90 15.85 -12.30
C LEU A 144 -8.47 15.72 -11.76
N SER A 145 -8.03 16.68 -10.93
CA SER A 145 -6.71 16.61 -10.29
C SER A 145 -6.61 15.43 -9.31
N LEU A 146 -7.68 15.15 -8.54
CA LEU A 146 -7.77 14.00 -7.64
C LEU A 146 -7.85 12.66 -8.40
N MET A 147 -8.33 12.64 -9.63
CA MET A 147 -8.26 11.43 -10.47
C MET A 147 -6.84 11.18 -10.99
N HIS A 148 -6.14 12.26 -11.33
CA HIS A 148 -4.82 12.23 -11.92
C HIS A 148 -3.74 11.85 -10.89
N ALA A 149 -3.81 12.42 -9.68
CA ALA A 149 -2.81 12.27 -8.64
C ALA A 149 -2.50 10.80 -8.27
N PRO A 150 -3.49 9.92 -8.01
CA PRO A 150 -3.25 8.53 -7.64
C PRO A 150 -2.42 7.72 -8.64
N VAL A 151 -2.53 8.03 -9.94
CA VAL A 151 -1.75 7.34 -10.97
C VAL A 151 -0.35 7.92 -11.04
N TRP A 152 -0.24 9.24 -11.16
CA TRP A 152 1.04 9.89 -11.40
C TRP A 152 1.96 9.86 -10.18
N GLU A 153 1.43 10.22 -9.02
CA GLU A 153 2.20 10.28 -7.79
C GLU A 153 2.69 8.88 -7.39
N GLU A 154 1.90 7.83 -7.63
CA GLU A 154 2.37 6.48 -7.33
C GLU A 154 3.46 5.99 -8.29
N ILE A 155 3.41 6.39 -9.56
CA ILE A 155 4.51 6.13 -10.51
C ILE A 155 5.79 6.84 -10.01
N VAL A 156 5.71 8.14 -9.73
CA VAL A 156 6.89 8.94 -9.33
C VAL A 156 7.44 8.47 -7.98
N TYR A 157 6.62 8.50 -6.93
CA TYR A 157 7.11 8.26 -5.58
C TYR A 157 7.35 6.78 -5.29
N ARG A 158 6.59 5.85 -5.90
CA ARG A 158 6.75 4.42 -5.60
C ARG A 158 7.62 3.70 -6.59
N SER A 159 7.48 3.98 -7.89
CA SER A 159 8.36 3.34 -8.88
C SER A 159 9.72 4.02 -8.89
N LEU A 160 9.77 5.33 -9.13
CA LEU A 160 11.03 6.02 -9.40
C LEU A 160 11.83 6.35 -8.14
N ILE A 161 11.18 6.82 -7.07
CA ILE A 161 11.88 7.24 -5.84
C ILE A 161 12.10 6.07 -4.87
N LEU A 162 11.19 5.10 -4.82
CA LEU A 162 11.27 3.96 -3.90
C LEU A 162 11.76 2.68 -4.58
N GLY A 163 11.01 2.19 -5.57
CA GLY A 163 11.17 0.86 -6.16
C GLY A 163 12.46 0.68 -6.95
N VAL A 164 12.79 1.62 -7.82
CA VAL A 164 14.02 1.60 -8.63
C VAL A 164 15.27 1.66 -7.75
N PRO A 165 15.45 2.65 -6.85
CA PRO A 165 16.60 2.68 -5.96
C PRO A 165 16.69 1.45 -5.07
N LEU A 166 15.57 1.01 -4.49
CA LEU A 166 15.55 -0.17 -3.62
C LEU A 166 15.93 -1.44 -4.37
N TYR A 167 15.44 -1.59 -5.61
CA TYR A 167 15.80 -2.70 -6.47
C TYR A 167 17.31 -2.73 -6.71
N LEU A 168 17.88 -1.61 -7.15
CA LEU A 168 19.30 -1.52 -7.47
C LEU A 168 20.20 -1.80 -6.26
N ILE A 169 19.84 -1.29 -5.08
CA ILE A 169 20.68 -1.37 -3.87
C ILE A 169 20.56 -2.73 -3.18
N SER A 170 19.37 -3.34 -3.13
CA SER A 170 19.11 -4.48 -2.22
C SER A 170 18.51 -5.73 -2.86
N PHE A 171 17.93 -5.61 -4.06
CA PHE A 171 17.16 -6.69 -4.69
C PHE A 171 17.58 -7.04 -6.12
N ARG A 172 18.64 -6.41 -6.66
CA ARG A 172 19.23 -6.76 -7.94
C ARG A 172 19.66 -8.24 -7.92
N GLY A 173 19.21 -9.01 -8.90
CA GLY A 173 19.42 -10.46 -8.96
C GLY A 173 18.55 -11.31 -8.02
N LYS A 174 17.84 -10.72 -7.05
CA LYS A 174 16.90 -11.42 -6.15
C LYS A 174 15.46 -11.35 -6.65
N LEU A 175 15.12 -10.28 -7.35
CA LEU A 175 13.81 -10.08 -7.98
C LEU A 175 14.00 -9.79 -9.48
N PRO A 176 12.99 -10.10 -10.32
CA PRO A 176 12.97 -9.62 -11.69
C PRO A 176 13.00 -8.09 -11.76
N TRP A 177 13.71 -7.52 -12.74
CA TRP A 177 13.94 -6.08 -12.86
C TRP A 177 12.64 -5.26 -12.92
N TYR A 178 11.60 -5.78 -13.58
CA TYR A 178 10.32 -5.08 -13.73
C TYR A 178 9.62 -4.82 -12.38
N ARG A 179 9.97 -5.56 -11.32
CA ARG A 179 9.49 -5.33 -9.95
C ARG A 179 9.93 -3.99 -9.38
N ALA A 180 11.01 -3.41 -9.90
CA ALA A 180 11.39 -2.04 -9.59
C ALA A 180 10.26 -1.03 -9.87
N PHE A 181 9.44 -1.30 -10.91
CA PHE A 181 8.37 -0.42 -11.35
C PHE A 181 6.99 -0.88 -10.87
N VAL A 182 6.70 -2.19 -10.95
CA VAL A 182 5.35 -2.68 -10.60
C VAL A 182 5.20 -3.05 -9.12
N GLY A 183 6.29 -3.09 -8.37
CA GLY A 183 6.28 -3.43 -6.95
C GLY A 183 5.93 -4.90 -6.65
N GLY A 184 5.66 -5.15 -5.36
CA GLY A 184 5.26 -6.44 -4.82
C GLY A 184 6.40 -7.41 -4.56
N LYS A 185 6.22 -8.27 -3.55
CA LYS A 185 7.19 -9.31 -3.10
C LYS A 185 8.52 -8.79 -2.52
N PHE A 186 8.67 -7.47 -2.33
CA PHE A 186 9.83 -6.96 -1.61
C PHE A 186 9.77 -7.39 -0.14
N THR A 187 10.91 -7.83 0.39
CA THR A 187 11.06 -8.07 1.83
C THR A 187 11.34 -6.74 2.53
N ILE A 188 10.86 -6.60 3.76
CA ILE A 188 11.09 -5.39 4.56
C ILE A 188 12.41 -5.58 5.30
N ASN A 189 13.47 -4.94 4.80
CA ASN A 189 14.79 -4.88 5.43
C ASN A 189 15.14 -3.42 5.79
N LYS A 190 16.33 -3.18 6.34
CA LYS A 190 16.77 -1.84 6.75
C LYS A 190 16.72 -0.85 5.57
N SER A 191 17.23 -1.22 4.40
CA SER A 191 17.20 -0.39 3.20
C SER A 191 15.78 -0.10 2.72
N SER A 192 14.87 -1.10 2.76
CA SER A 192 13.47 -0.93 2.41
C SER A 192 12.79 0.10 3.33
N VAL A 193 13.04 0.05 4.64
CA VAL A 193 12.47 1.00 5.61
C VAL A 193 13.07 2.40 5.40
N THR A 194 14.38 2.50 5.22
CA THR A 194 15.04 3.80 5.01
C THR A 194 14.52 4.50 3.75
N LEU A 195 14.48 3.81 2.60
CA LEU A 195 13.97 4.39 1.35
C LEU A 195 12.48 4.65 1.41
N LEU A 196 11.70 3.84 2.13
CA LEU A 196 10.28 4.08 2.37
C LEU A 196 10.04 5.39 3.11
N ILE A 197 10.78 5.64 4.20
CA ILE A 197 10.66 6.87 4.98
C ILE A 197 11.09 8.08 4.15
N ILE A 198 12.17 7.97 3.38
CA ILE A 198 12.64 9.04 2.49
C ILE A 198 11.58 9.35 1.41
N SER A 199 11.04 8.33 0.73
CA SER A 199 9.97 8.49 -0.26
C SER A 199 8.72 9.14 0.36
N ALA A 200 8.31 8.70 1.54
CA ALA A 200 7.17 9.27 2.27
C ALA A 200 7.42 10.73 2.67
N PHE A 201 8.63 11.08 3.08
CA PHE A 201 9.00 12.46 3.41
C PHE A 201 8.90 13.38 2.20
N PHE A 202 9.44 12.97 1.04
CA PHE A 202 9.30 13.74 -0.19
C PHE A 202 7.85 13.84 -0.66
N PHE A 203 7.08 12.76 -0.52
CA PHE A 203 5.65 12.74 -0.83
C PHE A 203 4.87 13.74 0.04
N GLY A 204 5.05 13.71 1.36
CA GLY A 204 4.45 14.66 2.29
C GLY A 204 4.89 16.11 2.04
N SER A 205 6.18 16.31 1.77
CA SER A 205 6.75 17.66 1.53
C SER A 205 6.18 18.30 0.27
N ALA A 206 5.95 17.52 -0.79
CA ALA A 206 5.35 18.04 -2.03
C ALA A 206 3.93 18.60 -1.81
N HIS A 207 3.24 18.13 -0.78
CA HIS A 207 1.90 18.60 -0.45
C HIS A 207 1.89 19.91 0.34
N LEU A 208 3.02 20.38 0.86
CA LEU A 208 3.12 21.67 1.57
C LEU A 208 2.82 22.89 0.69
N PHE A 209 2.94 22.73 -0.64
CA PHE A 209 2.74 23.83 -1.60
C PHE A 209 1.30 23.91 -2.13
N ALA A 210 0.64 22.76 -2.32
CA ALA A 210 -0.72 22.69 -2.85
C ALA A 210 -1.79 22.63 -1.74
N TRP A 211 -1.39 22.23 -0.53
CA TRP A 211 -2.25 22.06 0.62
C TRP A 211 -1.69 22.78 1.84
N GLU A 212 -2.54 22.97 2.84
CA GLU A 212 -2.12 23.57 4.11
C GLU A 212 -1.01 22.77 4.79
N PRO A 213 -0.03 23.43 5.44
CA PRO A 213 1.11 22.74 6.07
C PRO A 213 0.73 21.66 7.08
N ALA A 214 -0.38 21.80 7.79
CA ALA A 214 -0.82 20.79 8.76
C ALA A 214 -1.41 19.52 8.12
N LYS A 215 -1.49 19.44 6.78
CA LYS A 215 -1.73 18.20 6.03
C LYS A 215 -0.48 17.32 5.95
N PHE A 216 0.71 17.86 6.24
CA PHE A 216 1.97 17.11 6.15
C PHE A 216 1.99 15.83 7.00
N PRO A 217 1.59 15.83 8.29
CA PRO A 217 1.62 14.60 9.09
C PRO A 217 0.76 13.49 8.50
N SER A 218 -0.46 13.80 8.05
CA SER A 218 -1.35 12.80 7.46
C SER A 218 -0.85 12.27 6.13
N VAL A 219 -0.34 13.15 5.26
CA VAL A 219 0.21 12.75 3.95
C VAL A 219 1.53 11.98 4.11
N PHE A 220 2.35 12.32 5.10
CA PHE A 220 3.57 11.58 5.40
C PHE A 220 3.25 10.13 5.82
N ILE A 221 2.29 9.94 6.74
CA ILE A 221 1.82 8.61 7.13
C ILE A 221 1.17 7.88 5.94
N ALA A 222 0.39 8.59 5.12
CA ALA A 222 -0.13 8.06 3.86
C ALA A 222 0.99 7.55 2.95
N GLY A 223 2.06 8.32 2.78
CA GLY A 223 3.24 7.94 2.00
C GLY A 223 3.92 6.67 2.53
N ILE A 224 4.00 6.49 3.85
CA ILE A 224 4.52 5.26 4.45
C ILE A 224 3.61 4.06 4.14
N ILE A 225 2.29 4.22 4.34
CA ILE A 225 1.33 3.14 4.12
C ILE A 225 1.26 2.75 2.63
N LEU A 226 1.14 3.72 1.73
CA LEU A 226 1.14 3.51 0.28
C LEU A 226 2.45 2.88 -0.20
N GLY A 227 3.60 3.37 0.27
CA GLY A 227 4.88 2.76 -0.06
C GLY A 227 5.01 1.33 0.47
N TYR A 228 4.52 1.02 1.67
CA TYR A 228 4.44 -0.36 2.15
C TYR A 228 3.53 -1.21 1.25
N VAL A 229 2.37 -0.68 0.85
CA VAL A 229 1.43 -1.36 -0.03
C VAL A 229 2.07 -1.68 -1.38
N PHE A 230 2.79 -0.72 -1.97
CA PHE A 230 3.58 -0.92 -3.18
C PHE A 230 4.61 -2.05 -3.03
N LEU A 231 5.40 -2.04 -1.94
CA LEU A 231 6.44 -3.06 -1.72
C LEU A 231 5.86 -4.47 -1.57
N ARG A 232 4.71 -4.61 -0.91
CA ARG A 232 4.12 -5.92 -0.57
C ARG A 232 3.15 -6.45 -1.59
N TYR A 233 2.30 -5.59 -2.16
CA TYR A 233 1.18 -5.96 -3.03
C TYR A 233 1.44 -5.54 -4.48
N GLY A 234 2.01 -4.35 -4.69
CA GLY A 234 2.35 -3.81 -6.01
C GLY A 234 1.69 -2.46 -6.28
N ILE A 235 2.04 -1.86 -7.40
CA ILE A 235 1.61 -0.51 -7.78
C ILE A 235 0.10 -0.39 -7.96
N TYR A 236 -0.56 -1.42 -8.52
CA TYR A 236 -2.02 -1.42 -8.70
C TYR A 236 -2.76 -1.27 -7.36
N ALA A 237 -2.27 -1.93 -6.30
CA ALA A 237 -2.87 -1.82 -4.98
C ALA A 237 -2.63 -0.44 -4.37
N SER A 238 -1.44 0.13 -4.61
CA SER A 238 -1.10 1.48 -4.15
C SER A 238 -1.95 2.55 -4.84
N ILE A 239 -2.09 2.48 -6.17
CA ILE A 239 -2.96 3.36 -6.96
C ILE A 239 -4.39 3.26 -6.50
N THR A 240 -4.93 2.05 -6.33
CA THR A 240 -6.31 1.88 -5.85
C THR A 240 -6.50 2.45 -4.45
N MET A 241 -5.56 2.23 -3.52
CA MET A 241 -5.65 2.79 -2.17
C MET A 241 -5.58 4.32 -2.20
N HIS A 242 -4.65 4.88 -2.95
CA HIS A 242 -4.49 6.33 -3.10
C HIS A 242 -5.77 6.95 -3.68
N PHE A 243 -6.29 6.38 -4.77
CA PHE A 243 -7.56 6.80 -5.37
C PHE A 243 -8.71 6.77 -4.37
N LEU A 244 -8.85 5.69 -3.58
CA LEU A 244 -9.89 5.59 -2.57
C LEU A 244 -9.77 6.67 -1.50
N VAL A 245 -8.56 7.02 -1.07
CA VAL A 245 -8.34 8.07 -0.07
C VAL A 245 -8.72 9.43 -0.65
N ASP A 246 -8.24 9.74 -1.85
CA ASP A 246 -8.49 11.03 -2.50
C ASP A 246 -9.98 11.23 -2.82
N PHE A 247 -10.62 10.22 -3.42
CA PHE A 247 -12.02 10.31 -3.77
C PHE A 247 -12.95 10.17 -2.57
N SER A 248 -12.55 9.52 -1.47
CA SER A 248 -13.42 9.47 -0.28
C SER A 248 -13.65 10.85 0.33
N GLY A 249 -12.70 11.79 0.16
CA GLY A 249 -12.86 13.20 0.54
C GLY A 249 -13.51 14.10 -0.52
N SER A 250 -13.65 13.65 -1.77
CA SER A 250 -14.00 14.52 -2.90
C SER A 250 -15.50 14.83 -3.02
N TYR A 251 -16.34 14.17 -2.23
CA TYR A 251 -17.80 14.33 -2.29
C TYR A 251 -18.26 15.71 -1.85
N SER A 252 -17.50 16.43 -1.02
CA SER A 252 -17.77 17.85 -0.69
C SER A 252 -17.76 18.76 -1.93
N LEU A 253 -17.17 18.31 -3.03
CA LEU A 253 -17.04 19.05 -4.29
C LEU A 253 -18.15 18.72 -5.31
N LEU A 254 -18.92 17.65 -5.09
CA LEU A 254 -20.02 17.30 -5.96
C LEU A 254 -21.22 18.22 -5.68
N ASN A 255 -21.96 18.61 -6.73
CA ASN A 255 -23.19 19.39 -6.61
C ASN A 255 -24.33 18.62 -7.29
N GLY A 256 -25.48 18.44 -6.62
CA GLY A 256 -26.64 17.76 -7.21
C GLY A 256 -27.63 17.21 -6.18
N GLN A 257 -28.81 16.77 -6.65
CA GLN A 257 -29.89 16.27 -5.78
C GLN A 257 -29.50 15.03 -4.95
N PHE A 258 -28.53 14.24 -5.41
CA PHE A 258 -28.02 13.08 -4.70
C PHE A 258 -26.83 13.38 -3.76
N TRP A 259 -26.36 14.63 -3.74
CA TRP A 259 -25.18 15.03 -2.96
C TRP A 259 -25.35 14.81 -1.45
N PHE A 260 -26.49 15.24 -0.90
CA PHE A 260 -26.78 15.14 0.53
C PHE A 260 -26.76 13.68 1.02
N LEU A 261 -27.34 12.77 0.24
CA LEU A 261 -27.34 11.35 0.59
C LEU A 261 -25.94 10.75 0.47
N ALA A 262 -25.20 11.09 -0.60
CA ALA A 262 -23.83 10.61 -0.78
C ALA A 262 -22.89 11.09 0.34
N SER A 263 -22.97 12.38 0.72
CA SER A 263 -22.13 12.94 1.78
C SER A 263 -22.40 12.30 3.14
N ILE A 264 -23.65 12.02 3.48
CA ILE A 264 -24.01 11.29 4.71
C ILE A 264 -23.44 9.87 4.69
N LEU A 265 -23.68 9.11 3.62
CA LEU A 265 -23.23 7.72 3.53
C LEU A 265 -21.71 7.62 3.66
N LEU A 266 -20.97 8.48 2.95
CA LEU A 266 -19.52 8.51 3.04
C LEU A 266 -19.00 8.99 4.39
N THR A 267 -19.65 9.97 5.02
CA THR A 267 -19.30 10.37 6.38
C THR A 267 -19.45 9.19 7.34
N ILE A 268 -20.52 8.41 7.21
CA ILE A 268 -20.72 7.18 8.00
C ILE A 268 -19.61 6.16 7.73
N PHE A 269 -19.23 5.93 6.46
CA PHE A 269 -18.11 5.04 6.10
C PHE A 269 -16.77 5.52 6.69
N MET A 270 -16.49 6.83 6.60
CA MET A 270 -15.27 7.44 7.12
C MET A 270 -15.20 7.34 8.64
N LEU A 271 -16.30 7.59 9.35
CA LEU A 271 -16.40 7.39 10.80
C LEU A 271 -16.25 5.92 11.18
N PHE A 272 -16.84 5.01 10.40
CA PHE A 272 -16.68 3.57 10.59
C PHE A 272 -15.21 3.14 10.51
N TRP A 273 -14.47 3.58 9.49
CA TRP A 273 -13.03 3.29 9.41
C TRP A 273 -12.20 4.04 10.45
N PHE A 274 -12.60 5.24 10.84
CA PHE A 274 -11.94 5.97 11.93
C PHE A 274 -11.97 5.14 13.22
N VAL A 275 -13.15 4.66 13.62
CA VAL A 275 -13.33 3.87 14.85
C VAL A 275 -12.61 2.53 14.74
N LEU A 276 -12.76 1.81 13.63
CA LEU A 276 -12.13 0.49 13.46
C LEU A 276 -10.62 0.56 13.24
N GLY A 277 -10.10 1.66 12.69
CA GLY A 277 -8.67 1.87 12.47
C GLY A 277 -7.90 2.08 13.78
N ILE A 278 -8.54 2.63 14.82
CA ILE A 278 -7.90 2.95 16.10
C ILE A 278 -7.19 1.73 16.73
N PRO A 279 -7.86 0.59 16.94
CA PRO A 279 -7.21 -0.61 17.47
C PRO A 279 -5.99 -1.08 16.65
N TYR A 280 -6.05 -0.93 15.32
CA TYR A 280 -4.98 -1.38 14.44
C TYR A 280 -3.71 -0.52 14.55
N TYR A 281 -3.79 0.75 14.98
CA TYR A 281 -2.58 1.49 15.36
C TYR A 281 -1.82 0.79 16.45
N PHE A 282 -2.50 0.47 17.54
CA PHE A 282 -1.86 -0.13 18.71
C PHE A 282 -1.30 -1.51 18.35
N VAL A 283 -2.00 -2.27 17.51
CA VAL A 283 -1.49 -3.54 16.97
C VAL A 283 -0.19 -3.31 16.18
N TYR A 284 -0.16 -2.38 15.24
CA TYR A 284 1.03 -2.17 14.41
C TYR A 284 2.18 -1.50 15.15
N LEU A 285 1.91 -0.54 16.05
CA LEU A 285 2.92 0.03 16.94
C LEU A 285 3.50 -1.05 17.84
N HIS A 286 2.66 -1.93 18.40
CA HIS A 286 3.14 -3.05 19.19
C HIS A 286 3.98 -4.03 18.36
N GLU A 287 3.57 -4.33 17.13
CA GLU A 287 4.38 -5.12 16.20
C GLU A 287 5.73 -4.47 15.86
N ILE A 288 5.84 -3.15 15.90
CA ILE A 288 7.09 -2.43 15.63
C ILE A 288 7.99 -2.39 16.87
N PHE A 289 7.46 -2.03 18.04
CA PHE A 289 8.24 -1.79 19.26
C PHE A 289 8.50 -3.05 20.09
N PHE A 290 7.53 -3.97 20.16
CA PHE A 290 7.56 -5.09 21.11
C PHE A 290 7.70 -6.45 20.45
N LYS A 291 7.53 -6.54 19.12
CA LYS A 291 7.88 -7.77 18.41
C LYS A 291 9.40 -7.89 18.36
N LYS A 292 9.98 -8.53 19.39
CA LYS A 292 11.31 -9.11 19.28
C LYS A 292 11.38 -9.82 17.95
N ARG A 293 12.34 -9.43 17.11
CA ARG A 293 12.68 -10.22 15.92
C ARG A 293 12.95 -11.62 16.45
N ASN A 294 12.06 -12.57 16.18
CA ASN A 294 12.26 -14.01 16.42
C ASN A 294 13.40 -14.57 15.52
N VAL A 295 14.42 -13.76 15.23
CA VAL A 295 15.65 -14.19 14.58
C VAL A 295 16.51 -14.92 15.62
N GLU A 296 16.59 -14.40 16.86
CA GLU A 296 17.27 -15.09 17.96
C GLU A 296 16.67 -16.46 18.28
N ARG A 297 15.33 -16.60 18.18
CA ARG A 297 14.69 -17.90 18.41
C ARG A 297 14.91 -18.90 17.27
N ILE A 298 15.14 -18.45 16.03
CA ILE A 298 15.46 -19.36 14.92
C ILE A 298 16.93 -19.79 14.98
N GLU A 299 17.85 -18.94 15.46
CA GLU A 299 19.22 -19.36 15.75
C GLU A 299 19.27 -20.29 16.96
N GLU A 300 18.55 -20.02 18.05
CA GLU A 300 18.42 -20.97 19.17
C GLU A 300 17.67 -22.25 18.79
N ASP A 301 16.60 -22.20 17.99
CA ASP A 301 15.92 -23.41 17.53
C ASP A 301 16.76 -24.16 16.48
N MET A 302 17.55 -23.49 15.63
CA MET A 302 18.45 -24.19 14.70
C MET A 302 19.68 -24.79 15.38
N ASP A 303 20.20 -24.14 16.42
CA ASP A 303 21.24 -24.73 17.28
C ASP A 303 20.69 -25.91 18.11
N ASN A 304 19.37 -25.98 18.29
CA ASN A 304 18.70 -27.08 19.01
C ASN A 304 17.97 -28.11 18.11
N LEU A 305 17.84 -27.89 16.79
CA LEU A 305 17.13 -28.77 15.85
C LEU A 305 18.02 -29.55 14.88
N VAL A 306 19.34 -29.45 14.99
CA VAL A 306 20.22 -30.47 14.41
C VAL A 306 20.45 -31.54 15.47
N LEU A 307 19.41 -32.37 15.69
CA LEU A 307 19.45 -33.68 16.37
C LEU A 307 20.46 -33.73 17.53
N GLY A 308 20.09 -33.38 18.77
CA GLY A 308 20.93 -33.27 20.00
C GLY A 308 21.97 -34.37 20.30
N TYR A 309 22.87 -34.60 19.36
CA TYR A 309 23.94 -35.57 19.24
C TYR A 309 24.93 -34.91 18.28
N ARG A 310 26.07 -34.48 18.82
CA ARG A 310 27.20 -34.06 18.00
C ARG A 310 27.68 -35.30 17.25
N ILE A 311 27.26 -35.47 15.99
CA ILE A 311 27.79 -36.54 15.14
C ILE A 311 29.25 -36.17 14.89
N ILE A 312 30.18 -37.00 15.37
CA ILE A 312 31.61 -36.79 15.17
C ILE A 312 32.08 -37.82 14.14
N CYS A 313 32.77 -37.37 13.09
CA CYS A 313 33.33 -38.27 12.09
C CYS A 313 34.33 -39.23 12.78
N PRO A 314 34.11 -40.56 12.73
CA PRO A 314 34.95 -41.53 13.44
C PRO A 314 36.40 -41.57 12.91
N TYR A 315 36.62 -41.05 11.69
CA TYR A 315 37.94 -41.05 11.06
C TYR A 315 38.78 -39.80 11.35
N CYS A 316 38.18 -38.64 11.59
CA CYS A 316 38.93 -37.37 11.67
C CYS A 316 38.46 -36.40 12.76
N GLY A 317 37.44 -36.75 13.54
CA GLY A 317 36.94 -35.91 14.62
C GLY A 317 36.13 -34.68 14.19
N PHE A 318 35.86 -34.51 12.89
CA PHE A 318 35.14 -33.35 12.36
C PHE A 318 33.61 -33.51 12.48
N ASP A 319 32.91 -32.41 12.76
CA ASP A 319 31.49 -32.39 13.15
C ASP A 319 30.54 -31.82 12.09
N GLN A 320 31.03 -31.52 10.87
CA GLN A 320 30.18 -31.16 9.74
C GLN A 320 30.11 -32.27 8.68
N HIS A 321 28.89 -32.59 8.25
CA HIS A 321 28.62 -33.69 7.32
C HIS A 321 27.54 -33.33 6.30
N ARG A 322 27.54 -34.04 5.17
CA ARG A 322 26.46 -34.07 4.19
C ARG A 322 25.64 -35.35 4.41
N TYR A 323 24.33 -35.22 4.60
CA TYR A 323 23.42 -36.37 4.68
C TYR A 323 23.16 -36.94 3.28
N LEU A 324 23.34 -38.25 3.13
CA LEU A 324 23.19 -38.94 1.84
C LEU A 324 21.92 -39.83 1.77
N GLY A 325 21.09 -39.87 2.82
CA GLY A 325 19.96 -40.81 2.93
C GLY A 325 20.33 -42.10 3.67
N GLU A 326 19.33 -42.87 4.12
CA GLU A 326 19.53 -44.19 4.77
C GLU A 326 20.52 -44.22 5.94
N ASN A 327 20.54 -43.18 6.79
CA ASN A 327 21.50 -43.02 7.90
C ASN A 327 22.99 -42.96 7.47
N LYS A 328 23.27 -42.63 6.19
CA LYS A 328 24.63 -42.40 5.66
C LYS A 328 25.00 -40.92 5.74
N PHE A 329 26.21 -40.66 6.23
CA PHE A 329 26.79 -39.33 6.35
C PHE A 329 28.15 -39.28 5.66
N GLN A 330 28.42 -38.20 4.92
CA GLN A 330 29.73 -37.92 4.34
C GLN A 330 30.40 -36.77 5.10
N CYS A 331 31.59 -37.02 5.65
CA CYS A 331 32.39 -35.97 6.30
C CYS A 331 32.85 -34.92 5.27
N LEU A 332 32.61 -33.64 5.57
CA LEU A 332 33.03 -32.55 4.68
C LEU A 332 34.55 -32.27 4.71
N ARG A 333 35.27 -32.77 5.73
CA ARG A 333 36.73 -32.60 5.85
C ARG A 333 37.50 -33.71 5.14
N CYS A 334 37.28 -34.98 5.50
CA CYS A 334 38.05 -36.10 4.96
C CYS A 334 37.32 -36.89 3.86
N GLY A 335 36.08 -36.53 3.52
CA GLY A 335 35.29 -37.19 2.48
C GLY A 335 34.78 -38.59 2.83
N SER A 336 35.14 -39.13 4.00
CA SER A 336 34.74 -40.47 4.42
C SER A 336 33.22 -40.58 4.63
N VAL A 337 32.64 -41.68 4.17
CA VAL A 337 31.21 -42.01 4.38
C VAL A 337 31.09 -42.98 5.54
N PHE A 338 30.21 -42.70 6.49
CA PHE A 338 29.94 -43.55 7.65
C PHE A 338 28.45 -43.61 7.98
N TYR A 339 28.08 -44.60 8.78
CA TYR A 339 26.70 -44.86 9.18
C TYR A 339 26.49 -44.45 10.63
N TYR A 340 25.39 -43.78 10.92
CA TYR A 340 24.97 -43.54 12.30
C TYR A 340 23.92 -44.58 12.69
N LYS A 341 24.31 -45.58 13.49
CA LYS A 341 23.36 -46.48 14.14
C LYS A 341 22.85 -45.78 15.39
N LYS A 342 21.52 -45.66 15.50
CA LYS A 342 20.84 -45.08 16.65
C LYS A 342 21.14 -45.86 17.93
#